data_AF-A0A2V8DQ66-F1
#
_entry.id   AF-A0A2V8DQ66-F1
#
_cell.length_a   1.000
_cell.length_b   1.000
_cell.length_c   1.000
_cell.angle_alpha   90.00
_cell.angle_beta   90.00
_cell.angle_gamma   90.00
#
_symmetry.space_group_name_H-M   'P 1'
#
loop_
_entity.id
_entity.type
_entity.pdbx_description
1 polymer ?
#
loop_
_entity_poly.entity_id
_entity_poly.type
_entity_poly.pdbx_seq_one_letter_code
_entity_poly.pdbx_strand_id
1 'polypeptide(L)'
;MPGNGDPVYVYLSTFHWHPIVNGASGFEPRWYASLVSASREFPADAALDAFSKLGAKYFVLHEGYYRNSFLRVVADAEAQPRLQFVATSTWEEGECRLYRLVR
;
A
#
# COMPACT_ATOMS: atom_id res chain seq x y z
N MET A 1 0.13 -16.70 5.04
CA MET A 1 -0.32 -15.36 5.47
C MET A 1 -0.01 -14.40 4.32
N PRO A 2 -0.99 -13.91 3.56
CA PRO A 2 -0.73 -12.85 2.59
C PRO A 2 -0.53 -11.55 3.38
N GLY A 3 0.62 -10.89 3.22
CA GLY A 3 0.86 -9.58 3.85
C GLY A 3 2.30 -9.29 4.26
N ASN A 4 3.15 -10.29 4.46
CA ASN A 4 4.58 -10.11 4.71
C ASN A 4 5.38 -10.82 3.62
N GLY A 5 6.09 -10.06 2.77
CA GLY A 5 7.11 -10.62 1.90
C GLY A 5 6.60 -11.64 0.89
N ASP A 6 5.49 -11.35 0.20
CA ASP A 6 5.16 -12.14 -0.99
C ASP A 6 6.38 -12.10 -1.93
N PRO A 7 6.99 -13.26 -2.24
CA PRO A 7 8.19 -13.32 -3.06
C PRO A 7 8.00 -12.60 -4.40
N VAL A 8 6.77 -12.55 -4.91
CA VAL A 8 6.44 -11.86 -6.16
C VAL A 8 6.65 -10.36 -6.03
N TYR A 9 6.14 -9.71 -4.97
CA TYR A 9 6.33 -8.26 -4.80
C TYR A 9 7.76 -7.88 -4.46
N VAL A 10 8.48 -8.72 -3.70
CA VAL A 10 9.90 -8.51 -3.44
C VAL A 10 10.71 -8.62 -4.74
N TYR A 11 10.42 -9.63 -5.56
CA TYR A 11 11.01 -9.77 -6.88
C TYR A 11 10.70 -8.55 -7.76
N LEU A 12 9.43 -8.14 -7.86
CA LEU A 12 9.01 -6.99 -8.68
C LEU A 12 9.62 -5.67 -8.21
N SER A 13 9.81 -5.49 -6.90
CA SER A 13 10.48 -4.31 -6.32
C SER A 13 11.94 -4.22 -6.77
N THR A 14 12.60 -5.37 -6.95
CA THR A 14 13.98 -5.45 -7.43
C THR A 14 14.03 -5.35 -8.95
N PHE A 15 13.17 -6.08 -9.67
CA PHE A 15 13.13 -6.11 -11.13
C PHE A 15 12.85 -4.72 -11.73
N HIS A 16 11.90 -3.97 -11.16
CA HIS A 16 11.56 -2.62 -11.60
C HIS A 16 12.30 -1.52 -10.84
N TRP A 17 13.13 -1.88 -9.86
CA TRP A 17 13.89 -0.95 -9.01
C TRP A 17 13.02 0.09 -8.27
N HIS A 18 11.88 -0.37 -7.75
CA HIS A 18 10.95 0.43 -6.96
C HIS A 18 10.87 -0.12 -5.52
N PRO A 19 11.50 0.55 -4.54
CA PRO A 19 11.49 0.11 -3.15
C PRO A 19 10.07 0.04 -2.57
N ILE A 20 9.79 -1.01 -1.79
CA ILE A 20 8.55 -1.20 -1.05
C ILE A 20 8.79 -1.11 0.46
N VAL A 21 7.81 -0.58 1.19
CA VAL A 21 7.93 -0.36 2.65
C VAL A 21 7.94 -1.69 3.42
N ASN A 22 7.20 -2.70 2.93
CA ASN A 22 7.02 -4.01 3.54
C ASN A 22 7.81 -5.13 2.82
N GLY A 23 9.05 -4.85 2.42
CA GLY A 23 9.94 -5.85 1.81
C GLY A 23 10.27 -7.02 2.73
N ALA A 24 10.76 -8.13 2.17
CA ALA A 24 11.24 -9.27 2.95
C ALA A 24 12.71 -9.07 3.34
N SER A 25 12.98 -8.93 4.64
CA SER A 25 14.34 -8.80 5.21
C SER A 25 14.74 -9.97 6.12
N GLY A 26 13.83 -10.91 6.40
CA GLY A 26 14.02 -11.97 7.41
C GLY A 26 14.01 -11.46 8.86
N PHE A 27 13.79 -10.16 9.07
CA PHE A 27 13.77 -9.51 10.38
C PHE A 27 12.57 -8.55 10.47
N GLU A 28 11.79 -8.63 11.55
CA GLU A 28 10.67 -7.73 11.79
C GLU A 28 11.06 -6.69 12.86
N PRO A 29 11.34 -5.43 12.47
CA PRO A 29 11.67 -4.39 13.42
C PRO A 29 10.49 -4.06 14.33
N ARG A 30 10.76 -3.60 15.56
CA ARG A 30 9.69 -3.23 16.53
C ARG A 30 8.68 -2.22 15.99
N TRP A 31 9.11 -1.31 15.10
CA TRP A 31 8.23 -0.30 14.50
C TRP A 31 7.22 -0.89 13.51
N TYR A 32 7.45 -2.11 13.00
CA TYR A 32 6.60 -2.72 11.98
C TYR A 32 5.18 -3.01 12.49
N ALA A 33 5.04 -3.45 13.74
CA ALA A 33 3.73 -3.68 14.36
C ALA A 33 2.87 -2.41 14.43
N SER A 34 3.49 -1.26 14.65
CA SER A 34 2.79 0.04 14.62
C SER A 34 2.35 0.40 13.20
N LEU A 35 3.17 0.07 12.20
CA LEU A 35 2.84 0.28 10.80
C LEU A 35 1.68 -0.59 10.32
N VAL A 36 1.64 -1.86 10.76
CA VAL A 36 0.52 -2.79 10.50
C VAL A 36 -0.77 -2.28 11.14
N SER A 37 -0.67 -1.61 12.30
CA SER A 37 -1.85 -1.01 12.93
C SER A 37 -2.32 0.22 12.14
N ALA A 38 -1.39 1.09 11.75
CA ALA A 38 -1.70 2.27 10.93
C ALA A 38 -2.26 1.91 9.55
N SER A 39 -1.82 0.81 8.93
CA SER A 39 -2.34 0.38 7.62
C SER A 39 -3.82 0.05 7.63
N ARG A 40 -4.37 -0.39 8.78
CA ARG A 40 -5.81 -0.66 8.94
C ARG A 40 -6.66 0.60 8.99
N GLU A 41 -6.04 1.75 9.26
CA GLU A 41 -6.70 3.06 9.30
C GLU A 41 -6.59 3.80 7.96
N PHE A 42 -5.96 3.22 6.94
CA PHE A 42 -5.89 3.82 5.61
C PHE A 42 -7.32 4.11 5.07
N PRO A 43 -7.58 5.30 4.48
CA PRO A 43 -6.65 6.38 4.11
C PRO A 43 -6.62 7.58 5.09
N ALA A 44 -6.78 7.36 6.40
CA ALA A 44 -6.71 8.43 7.39
C ALA A 44 -5.35 9.16 7.38
N ASP A 45 -5.35 10.45 7.71
CA ASP A 45 -4.13 11.29 7.68
C ASP A 45 -2.99 10.72 8.53
N ALA A 46 -3.31 10.18 9.71
CA ALA A 46 -2.33 9.57 10.60
C ALA A 46 -1.66 8.33 9.95
N ALA A 47 -2.41 7.53 9.20
CA ALA A 47 -1.88 6.41 8.45
C ALA A 47 -0.96 6.91 7.33
N LEU A 48 -1.41 7.88 6.53
CA LEU A 48 -0.61 8.47 5.46
C LEU A 48 0.70 9.07 5.98
N ASP A 49 0.66 9.75 7.11
CA ASP A 49 1.84 10.33 7.76
C ASP A 49 2.82 9.24 8.25
N ALA A 50 2.31 8.14 8.82
CA ALA A 50 3.14 7.03 9.26
C ALA A 50 3.92 6.42 8.09
N PHE A 51 3.28 6.20 6.94
CA PHE A 51 3.94 5.72 5.73
C PHE A 51 4.85 6.77 5.09
N SER A 52 4.45 8.04 5.08
CA SER A 52 5.24 9.14 4.52
C SER A 52 6.57 9.33 5.26
N LYS A 53 6.58 9.16 6.59
CA LYS A 53 7.82 9.18 7.41
C LYS A 53 8.82 8.10 7.02
N LEU A 54 8.36 7.00 6.43
CA LEU A 54 9.20 5.94 5.86
C LEU A 54 9.58 6.18 4.40
N GLY A 55 9.21 7.33 3.83
CA GLY A 55 9.50 7.70 2.45
C GLY A 55 8.48 7.21 1.42
N ALA A 56 7.33 6.68 1.85
CA ALA A 56 6.27 6.27 0.93
C ALA A 56 5.72 7.48 0.17
N LYS A 57 5.68 7.35 -1.17
CA LYS A 57 5.15 8.37 -2.09
C LYS A 57 3.95 7.87 -2.90
N TYR A 58 3.81 6.55 -2.99
CA TYR A 58 2.81 5.87 -3.77
C TYR A 58 2.17 4.76 -2.94
N PHE A 59 0.88 4.55 -3.17
CA PHE A 59 0.08 3.49 -2.56
C PHE A 59 -0.59 2.70 -3.69
N VAL A 60 -0.48 1.37 -3.63
CA VAL A 60 -1.15 0.47 -4.56
C VAL A 60 -2.21 -0.29 -3.80
N LEU A 61 -3.46 -0.18 -4.23
CA LEU A 61 -4.59 -0.91 -3.67
C LEU A 61 -4.91 -2.08 -4.58
N HIS A 62 -4.80 -3.30 -4.06
CA HIS A 62 -5.11 -4.53 -4.81
C HIS A 62 -6.47 -5.06 -4.36
N GLU A 63 -7.37 -5.29 -5.33
CA GLU A 63 -8.70 -5.84 -5.09
C GLU A 63 -8.67 -7.15 -4.29
N GLY A 64 -7.75 -8.06 -4.64
CA GLY A 64 -7.61 -9.37 -3.99
C GLY A 64 -7.36 -9.32 -2.48
N TYR A 65 -6.75 -8.23 -1.98
CA TYR A 65 -6.53 -8.05 -0.53
C TYR A 65 -7.71 -7.45 0.20
N TYR A 66 -8.52 -6.62 -0.46
CA TYR A 66 -9.67 -5.96 0.15
C TYR A 66 -10.99 -6.72 -0.04
N ARG A 67 -11.07 -7.60 -1.05
CA ARG A 67 -12.27 -8.39 -1.38
C ARG A 67 -13.51 -7.48 -1.43
N ASN A 68 -14.54 -7.82 -0.65
CA ASN A 68 -15.80 -7.08 -0.58
C ASN A 68 -15.65 -5.61 -0.11
N SER A 69 -14.53 -5.24 0.49
CA SER A 69 -14.28 -3.87 0.95
C SER A 69 -13.61 -2.99 -0.12
N PHE A 70 -13.18 -3.57 -1.25
CA PHE A 70 -12.34 -2.86 -2.23
C PHE A 70 -12.98 -1.56 -2.72
N LEU A 71 -14.23 -1.61 -3.16
CA LEU A 71 -14.95 -0.43 -3.66
C LEU A 71 -15.07 0.68 -2.60
N ARG A 72 -15.26 0.29 -1.32
CA ARG A 72 -15.31 1.26 -0.22
C ARG A 72 -13.96 1.92 0.00
N VAL A 73 -12.87 1.13 0.05
CA VAL A 73 -11.52 1.68 0.25
C VAL A 73 -11.10 2.57 -0.92
N VAL A 74 -11.46 2.20 -2.16
CA VAL A 74 -11.25 3.04 -3.35
C VAL A 74 -12.01 4.36 -3.23
N ALA A 75 -13.29 4.33 -2.83
CA ALA A 75 -14.08 5.54 -2.63
C ALA A 75 -13.49 6.45 -1.53
N ASP A 76 -13.07 5.86 -0.40
CA ASP A 76 -12.43 6.59 0.69
C ASP A 76 -11.08 7.20 0.24
N ALA A 77 -10.31 6.48 -0.60
CA ALA A 77 -9.04 6.97 -1.15
C ALA A 77 -9.24 8.09 -2.17
N GLU A 78 -10.28 8.02 -3.00
CA GLU A 78 -10.64 9.09 -3.95
C GLU A 78 -11.20 10.33 -3.27
N ALA A 79 -11.84 10.17 -2.11
CA ALA A 79 -12.34 11.27 -1.29
C ALA A 79 -11.24 11.96 -0.46
N GLN A 80 -10.05 11.35 -0.33
CA GLN A 80 -8.92 11.87 0.46
C GLN A 80 -8.11 12.90 -0.35
N PRO A 81 -8.11 14.20 0.02
CA PRO A 81 -7.41 15.26 -0.73
C PRO A 81 -5.91 15.04 -0.93
N ARG A 82 -5.28 14.28 -0.02
CA ARG A 82 -3.84 13.98 -0.07
C ARG A 82 -3.50 12.84 -1.02
N LEU A 83 -4.48 12.15 -1.60
CA LEU A 83 -4.27 11.06 -2.53
C LEU A 83 -4.72 11.47 -3.94
N GLN A 84 -3.76 11.53 -4.85
CA GLN A 84 -4.01 11.73 -6.26
C GLN A 84 -4.05 10.39 -6.99
N PHE A 85 -5.15 10.06 -7.65
CA PHE A 85 -5.21 8.91 -8.55
C PHE A 85 -4.22 9.08 -9.70
N VAL A 86 -3.45 8.02 -10.01
CA VAL A 86 -2.44 8.03 -11.07
C VAL A 86 -2.82 7.07 -12.20
N ALA A 87 -3.17 5.83 -11.85
CA ALA A 87 -3.44 4.78 -12.84
C ALA A 87 -4.23 3.63 -12.22
N THR A 88 -4.86 2.84 -13.09
CA THR A 88 -5.42 1.52 -12.76
C THR A 88 -4.81 0.47 -13.68
N SER A 89 -4.73 -0.76 -13.20
CA SER A 89 -4.30 -1.93 -13.96
C SER A 89 -5.03 -3.17 -13.44
N THR A 90 -4.93 -4.28 -14.15
CA THR A 90 -5.47 -5.58 -13.71
C THR A 90 -4.33 -6.58 -13.64
N TRP A 91 -4.23 -7.28 -12.52
CA TRP A 91 -3.24 -8.34 -12.29
C TRP A 91 -3.95 -9.62 -11.82
N GLU A 92 -3.20 -10.69 -11.51
CA GLU A 92 -3.74 -11.96 -11.01
C GLU A 92 -4.69 -11.81 -9.81
N GLU A 93 -4.54 -10.73 -9.04
CA GLU A 93 -5.34 -10.40 -7.86
C GLU A 93 -6.57 -9.52 -8.16
N GLY A 94 -6.88 -9.26 -9.43
CA GLY A 94 -7.96 -8.37 -9.85
C GLY A 94 -7.48 -6.94 -10.14
N GLU A 95 -8.36 -5.96 -9.93
CA GLU A 95 -8.06 -4.56 -10.16
C GLU A 95 -7.01 -4.03 -9.16
N CYS A 96 -6.06 -3.24 -9.66
CA CYS A 96 -5.05 -2.54 -8.90
C CYS A 96 -5.15 -1.04 -9.16
N ARG A 97 -5.28 -0.22 -8.10
CA ARG A 97 -5.28 1.24 -8.22
C ARG A 97 -4.03 1.87 -7.60
N LEU A 98 -3.39 2.73 -8.37
CA LEU A 98 -2.20 3.48 -7.97
C LEU A 98 -2.58 4.91 -7.58
N TYR A 99 -2.22 5.28 -6.36
CA TYR A 99 -2.37 6.63 -5.83
C TYR A 99 -1.00 7.21 -5.49
N ARG A 100 -0.84 8.51 -5.72
CA ARG A 100 0.32 9.30 -5.31
C ARG A 100 -0.06 10.17 -4.12
N LEU A 101 0.80 10.17 -3.10
CA LEU A 101 0.67 11.11 -1.99
C LEU A 101 1.07 12.51 -2.45
N VAL A 102 0.15 13.46 -2.27
CA VAL A 102 0.37 14.90 -2.49
C VAL A 102 0.41 15.63 -1.14
N ARG A 103 1.12 16.76 -1.10
CA ARG A 103 1.26 17.58 0.11
C ARG A 103 -0.03 18.30 0.45
#